data_AF-A0A7C7IGW9-F1
#
_entry.id   AF-A0A7C7IGW9-F1
#
_cell.length_a   1.000
_cell.length_b   1.000
_cell.length_c   1.000
_cell.angle_alpha   90.00
_cell.angle_beta   90.00
_cell.angle_gamma   90.00
#
_symmetry.space_group_name_H-M   'P 1'
#
loop_
_entity.id
_entity.type
_entity.pdbx_description
1 polymer ?
#
loop_
_entity_poly.entity_id
_entity_poly.type
_entity_poly.pdbx_seq_one_letter_code
_entity_poly.pdbx_strand_id
1 'polypeptide(L)'
;MERLTEINQKLSSLSVQFDQNLLKETNEGFILVIDDKDQLHGLPKDVVDQASALAESEDHSGKWLFKPTRASMYPFLTYSTERDLREELYNSYIKRGDNNNERDNKNIAIEMSALRIERAKLLGYKTHADFVLEDNMAKNTKRVNDLLDKVWEPALSRAKQEVQEMQELIDTEGGNFKFAAWDWWHYSEKIRQNKYDFTEAEVKPYFSERKVLEGAFDVANKLFQISFTERFDLPKYRENIRSFEVKNNNGDTIGIFYTDYTIRPNKGGGAWMNTFRSQSKFDGIKIPIVINVCNFPPQNKDGVALLSFGQAETLFHEFGHALHGLLSDATYPSLSGTSVARDYVEFPSQLMENWANEPSVVQSYAQHYQTNESIPAELLKKISRASKFNQGFATTEYLAASYLDLAWHTLEEKVEDANVFEKEILQNLGLIPEIASRYRSTYFAHIFAGGYSSGYYSYLWTEVLDADAFELFKEKGLFDAETANNLKTLIYSSGNTRDLMDQYRKFRGSDPKIEPLLERRGLVD
;
A
#
# COMPACT_ATOMS: atom_id res chain seq x y z
N MET A 1 -0.05 9.79 36.51
CA MET A 1 1.11 9.36 35.70
C MET A 1 1.30 7.86 35.73
N GLU A 2 1.30 7.20 36.89
CA GLU A 2 1.48 5.73 37.01
C GLU A 2 0.55 4.92 36.09
N ARG A 3 -0.77 5.13 36.17
CA ARG A 3 -1.72 4.41 35.31
C ARG A 3 -1.49 4.62 33.81
N LEU A 4 -1.17 5.85 33.40
CA LEU A 4 -0.84 6.16 32.01
C LEU A 4 0.42 5.40 31.55
N THR A 5 1.42 5.28 32.41
CA THR A 5 2.64 4.50 32.14
C THR A 5 2.32 3.01 31.97
N GLU A 6 1.50 2.43 32.85
CA GLU A 6 1.06 1.03 32.74
C GLU A 6 0.31 0.76 31.44
N ILE A 7 -0.63 1.65 31.09
CA ILE A 7 -1.40 1.55 29.84
C ILE A 7 -0.46 1.58 28.64
N ASN A 8 0.50 2.50 28.60
CA ASN A 8 1.44 2.62 27.50
C ASN A 8 2.36 1.39 27.38
N GLN A 9 2.84 0.84 28.50
CA GLN A 9 3.62 -0.40 28.51
C GLN A 9 2.81 -1.60 28.00
N LYS A 10 1.55 -1.70 28.43
CA LYS A 10 0.65 -2.79 28.03
C LYS A 10 0.28 -2.68 26.55
N LEU A 11 -0.06 -1.49 26.05
CA LEU A 11 -0.33 -1.25 24.63
C LEU A 11 0.88 -1.60 23.76
N SER A 12 2.09 -1.23 24.17
CA SER A 12 3.32 -1.59 23.45
C SER A 12 3.53 -3.11 23.41
N SER A 13 3.30 -3.79 24.53
CA SER A 13 3.43 -5.25 24.60
C SER A 13 2.38 -5.97 23.74
N LEU A 14 1.13 -5.52 23.80
CA LEU A 14 0.02 -6.07 23.01
C LEU A 14 0.21 -5.84 21.51
N SER A 15 0.74 -4.68 21.11
CA SER A 15 1.09 -4.37 19.72
C SER A 15 2.08 -5.39 19.15
N VAL A 16 3.14 -5.72 19.91
CA VAL A 16 4.13 -6.74 19.51
C VAL A 16 3.50 -8.12 19.47
N GLN A 17 2.67 -8.47 20.46
CA GLN A 17 1.98 -9.75 20.50
C GLN A 17 1.03 -9.93 19.32
N PHE A 18 0.24 -8.90 18.98
CA PHE A 18 -0.67 -8.90 17.84
C PHE A 18 0.06 -9.21 16.53
N ASP A 19 1.18 -8.51 16.29
CA ASP A 19 1.99 -8.68 15.08
C ASP A 19 2.63 -10.07 15.00
N GLN A 20 3.19 -10.55 16.11
CA GLN A 20 3.78 -11.89 16.19
C GLN A 20 2.74 -12.99 15.99
N ASN A 21 1.56 -12.86 16.59
CA ASN A 21 0.44 -13.77 16.38
C ASN A 21 0.03 -13.79 14.92
N LEU A 22 -0.14 -12.62 14.30
CA LEU A 22 -0.49 -12.50 12.89
C LEU A 22 0.57 -13.14 11.98
N LEU A 23 1.86 -12.89 12.24
CA LEU A 23 2.96 -13.47 11.47
C LEU A 23 2.95 -15.00 11.55
N LYS A 24 2.80 -15.55 12.76
CA LYS A 24 2.71 -16.99 12.99
C LYS A 24 1.47 -17.59 12.32
N GLU A 25 0.32 -16.94 12.44
CA GLU A 25 -0.91 -17.41 11.80
C GLU A 25 -0.78 -17.43 10.26
N THR A 26 -0.14 -16.39 9.71
CA THR A 26 0.09 -16.28 8.26
C THR A 26 1.04 -17.37 7.74
N ASN A 27 2.07 -17.70 8.51
CA ASN A 27 3.13 -18.60 8.07
C ASN A 27 2.87 -20.07 8.41
N GLU A 28 2.16 -20.35 9.49
CA GLU A 28 2.03 -21.71 10.05
C GLU A 28 0.56 -22.11 10.29
N GLY A 29 -0.39 -21.17 10.24
CA GLY A 29 -1.80 -21.44 10.58
C GLY A 29 -2.56 -22.19 9.49
N PHE A 30 -2.24 -21.94 8.21
CA PHE A 30 -2.85 -22.62 7.08
C PHE A 30 -1.84 -22.80 5.95
N ILE A 31 -1.84 -23.98 5.35
CA ILE A 31 -1.17 -24.28 4.09
C ILE A 31 -2.15 -25.04 3.19
N LEU A 32 -2.23 -24.62 1.93
CA LEU A 32 -2.91 -25.38 0.89
C LEU A 32 -1.85 -26.19 0.15
N VAL A 33 -1.92 -27.52 0.27
CA VAL A 33 -1.00 -28.45 -0.39
C VAL A 33 -1.75 -29.14 -1.52
N ILE A 34 -1.24 -28.99 -2.75
CA ILE A 34 -1.77 -29.63 -3.94
C ILE A 34 -0.84 -30.78 -4.31
N ASP A 35 -1.42 -31.99 -4.41
CA ASP A 35 -0.71 -33.22 -4.77
C ASP A 35 -0.94 -33.61 -6.23
N ASP A 36 -2.11 -33.28 -6.76
CA ASP A 36 -2.49 -33.58 -8.13
C ASP A 36 -2.15 -32.40 -9.05
N LYS A 37 -1.32 -32.66 -10.05
CA LYS A 37 -0.90 -31.66 -11.04
C LYS A 37 -2.07 -31.12 -11.84
N ASP A 38 -3.13 -31.90 -12.01
CA ASP A 38 -4.32 -31.48 -12.75
C ASP A 38 -5.07 -30.36 -11.99
N GLN A 39 -4.88 -30.20 -10.68
CA GLN A 39 -5.45 -29.09 -9.91
C GLN A 39 -4.68 -27.76 -10.04
N LEU A 40 -3.66 -27.70 -10.90
CA LEU A 40 -2.88 -26.48 -11.18
C LEU A 40 -3.33 -25.76 -12.45
N HIS A 41 -4.42 -26.21 -13.08
CA HIS A 41 -4.92 -25.61 -14.32
C HIS A 41 -5.21 -24.11 -14.17
N GLY A 42 -4.82 -23.36 -15.21
CA GLY A 42 -4.93 -21.90 -15.28
C GLY A 42 -3.75 -21.15 -14.66
N LEU A 43 -3.04 -21.72 -13.69
CA LEU A 43 -1.92 -21.03 -13.02
C LEU A 43 -0.74 -20.76 -13.99
N PRO A 44 -0.17 -19.54 -13.98
CA PRO A 44 1.06 -19.23 -14.71
C PRO A 44 2.23 -20.10 -14.25
N LYS A 45 3.14 -20.40 -15.18
CA LYS A 45 4.30 -21.26 -14.89
C LYS A 45 5.14 -20.75 -13.71
N ASP A 46 5.36 -19.45 -13.61
CA ASP A 46 6.14 -18.86 -12.52
C ASP A 46 5.47 -19.01 -11.15
N VAL A 47 4.13 -19.01 -11.10
CA VAL A 47 3.36 -19.29 -9.88
C VAL A 47 3.49 -20.77 -9.48
N VAL A 48 3.39 -21.67 -10.45
CA VAL A 48 3.58 -23.12 -10.24
C VAL A 48 4.99 -23.43 -9.76
N ASP A 49 6.02 -22.85 -10.39
CA ASP A 49 7.41 -23.04 -9.99
C ASP A 49 7.67 -22.53 -8.56
N GLN A 50 7.13 -21.35 -8.21
CA GLN A 50 7.25 -20.78 -6.87
C GLN A 50 6.55 -21.66 -5.80
N ALA A 51 5.36 -22.16 -6.10
CA ALA A 51 4.62 -23.05 -5.19
C ALA A 51 5.34 -24.39 -4.98
N SER A 52 6.01 -24.91 -6.02
CA SER A 52 6.84 -26.12 -5.92
C SER A 52 8.08 -25.87 -5.06
N ALA A 53 8.79 -24.76 -5.28
CA ALA A 53 9.98 -24.42 -4.51
C ALA A 53 9.63 -24.17 -3.02
N LEU A 54 8.49 -23.54 -2.75
CA LEU A 54 7.98 -23.36 -1.39
C LEU A 54 7.66 -24.72 -0.74
N ALA A 55 6.98 -25.61 -1.46
CA ALA A 55 6.70 -26.96 -0.98
C ALA A 55 7.98 -27.73 -0.63
N GLU A 56 9.01 -27.69 -1.48
CA GLU A 56 10.32 -28.30 -1.20
C GLU A 56 10.99 -27.71 0.04
N SER A 57 10.90 -26.39 0.23
CA SER A 57 11.50 -25.71 1.37
C SER A 57 10.79 -25.98 2.71
N GLU A 58 9.58 -26.53 2.66
CA GLU A 58 8.75 -26.86 3.83
C GLU A 58 8.45 -28.36 3.92
N ASP A 59 9.36 -29.21 3.44
CA ASP A 59 9.30 -30.67 3.56
C ASP A 59 8.09 -31.34 2.85
N HIS A 60 7.54 -30.68 1.82
CA HIS A 60 6.48 -31.18 0.95
C HIS A 60 7.00 -31.47 -0.48
N SER A 61 8.12 -32.19 -0.60
CA SER A 61 8.75 -32.47 -1.90
C SER A 61 7.80 -33.16 -2.89
N GLY A 62 7.83 -32.70 -4.16
CA GLY A 62 6.99 -33.24 -5.24
C GLY A 62 5.55 -32.71 -5.27
N LYS A 63 5.23 -31.70 -4.44
CA LYS A 63 3.90 -31.09 -4.31
C LYS A 63 3.98 -29.58 -4.59
N TRP A 64 2.85 -28.89 -4.49
CA TRP A 64 2.77 -27.42 -4.58
C TRP A 64 2.11 -26.85 -3.34
N LEU A 65 2.69 -25.78 -2.78
CA LEU A 65 2.24 -25.19 -1.52
C LEU A 65 1.83 -23.73 -1.75
N PHE A 66 0.64 -23.38 -1.27
CA PHE A 66 0.12 -22.02 -1.23
C PHE A 66 -0.18 -21.61 0.22
N LYS A 67 0.13 -20.36 0.55
CA LYS A 67 -0.08 -19.78 1.89
C LYS A 67 -1.10 -18.64 1.83
N PRO A 68 -1.75 -18.28 2.96
CA PRO A 68 -2.68 -17.16 3.00
C PRO A 68 -1.92 -15.81 3.04
N THR A 69 -1.02 -15.57 2.09
CA THR A 69 -0.34 -14.29 1.89
C THR A 69 -0.87 -13.65 0.61
N ARG A 70 -0.85 -12.31 0.47
CA ARG A 70 -1.29 -11.68 -0.79
C ARG A 70 -0.46 -12.15 -1.99
N ALA A 71 0.85 -12.36 -1.78
CA ALA A 71 1.77 -12.82 -2.81
C ALA A 71 1.44 -14.22 -3.35
N SER A 72 0.92 -15.11 -2.51
CA SER A 72 0.52 -16.47 -2.91
C SER A 72 -0.97 -16.54 -3.29
N MET A 73 -1.84 -15.90 -2.52
CA MET A 73 -3.28 -15.92 -2.71
C MET A 73 -3.73 -15.19 -3.96
N TYR A 74 -3.26 -13.96 -4.23
CA TYR A 74 -3.78 -13.19 -5.36
C TYR A 74 -3.56 -13.91 -6.69
N PRO A 75 -2.34 -14.36 -7.05
CA PRO A 75 -2.16 -15.12 -8.29
C PRO A 75 -2.99 -16.41 -8.33
N PHE A 76 -3.15 -17.11 -7.19
CA PHE A 76 -3.98 -18.31 -7.14
C PHE A 76 -5.46 -18.00 -7.40
N LEU A 77 -6.04 -17.01 -6.71
CA LEU A 77 -7.43 -16.60 -6.91
C LEU A 77 -7.68 -16.01 -8.29
N THR A 78 -6.69 -15.32 -8.88
CA THR A 78 -6.79 -14.76 -10.23
C THR A 78 -6.83 -15.85 -11.29
N TYR A 79 -5.95 -16.85 -11.22
CA TYR A 79 -5.69 -17.73 -12.36
C TYR A 79 -6.18 -19.17 -12.19
N SER A 80 -6.33 -19.67 -10.96
CA SER A 80 -6.74 -21.06 -10.73
C SER A 80 -8.16 -21.30 -11.23
N THR A 81 -8.38 -22.39 -11.97
CA THR A 81 -9.72 -22.86 -12.35
C THR A 81 -10.43 -23.59 -11.21
N GLU A 82 -9.71 -24.02 -10.18
CA GLU A 82 -10.22 -24.81 -9.06
C GLU A 82 -10.98 -23.93 -8.05
N ARG A 83 -12.29 -23.75 -8.27
CA ARG A 83 -13.13 -22.85 -7.46
C ARG A 83 -13.12 -23.20 -5.97
N ASP A 84 -13.21 -24.47 -5.62
CA ASP A 84 -13.26 -24.91 -4.22
C ASP A 84 -11.94 -24.59 -3.50
N LEU A 85 -10.80 -24.71 -4.19
CA LEU A 85 -9.50 -24.33 -3.64
C LEU A 85 -9.35 -22.80 -3.53
N ARG A 86 -9.96 -22.04 -4.45
CA ARG A 86 -10.04 -20.57 -4.33
C ARG A 86 -10.82 -20.18 -3.07
N GLU A 87 -11.95 -20.83 -2.82
CA GLU A 87 -12.76 -20.62 -1.62
C GLU A 87 -11.97 -20.95 -0.35
N GLU A 88 -11.31 -22.09 -0.30
CA GLU A 88 -10.51 -22.52 0.85
C GLU A 88 -9.39 -21.52 1.16
N LEU A 89 -8.59 -21.15 0.16
CA LEU A 89 -7.47 -20.23 0.32
C LEU A 89 -7.94 -18.83 0.71
N TYR A 90 -9.01 -18.31 0.09
CA TYR A 90 -9.58 -17.01 0.46
C TYR A 90 -10.09 -17.00 1.91
N ASN A 91 -10.85 -18.02 2.30
CA ASN A 91 -11.40 -18.12 3.66
C ASN A 91 -10.30 -18.23 4.71
N SER A 92 -9.20 -18.92 4.42
CA SER A 92 -8.04 -18.96 5.31
C SER A 92 -7.39 -17.57 5.49
N TYR A 93 -7.31 -16.76 4.43
CA TYR A 93 -6.77 -15.41 4.46
C TYR A 93 -7.59 -14.47 5.35
N ILE A 94 -8.92 -14.49 5.22
CA ILE A 94 -9.80 -13.60 5.98
C ILE A 94 -10.04 -14.07 7.43
N LYS A 95 -9.57 -15.28 7.79
CA LYS A 95 -9.64 -15.81 9.17
C LYS A 95 -8.34 -15.70 9.96
N ARG A 96 -7.30 -15.07 9.41
CA ARG A 96 -6.05 -14.89 10.15
C ARG A 96 -6.29 -14.14 11.47
N GLY A 97 -5.80 -14.71 12.57
CA GLY A 97 -5.97 -14.22 13.92
C GLY A 97 -7.38 -14.42 14.48
N ASP A 98 -8.23 -15.21 13.81
CA ASP A 98 -9.66 -15.42 14.13
C ASP A 98 -10.03 -16.92 14.22
N ASN A 99 -9.11 -17.75 14.72
CA ASN A 99 -9.25 -19.23 14.70
C ASN A 99 -9.44 -19.86 16.09
N ASN A 100 -9.67 -19.07 17.15
CA ASN A 100 -9.88 -19.54 18.52
C ASN A 100 -8.72 -20.43 19.04
N ASN A 101 -7.50 -20.12 18.62
CA ASN A 101 -6.25 -20.79 19.00
C ASN A 101 -5.38 -19.85 19.87
N GLU A 102 -4.14 -20.26 20.19
CA GLU A 102 -3.24 -19.41 20.99
C GLU A 102 -2.74 -18.14 20.28
N ARG A 103 -3.02 -18.01 18.98
CA ARG A 103 -2.63 -16.91 18.09
C ARG A 103 -3.82 -15.99 17.75
N ASP A 104 -4.94 -16.18 18.45
CA ASP A 104 -6.14 -15.40 18.24
C ASP A 104 -5.97 -13.95 18.71
N ASN A 105 -6.34 -13.01 17.85
CA ASN A 105 -6.16 -11.59 18.06
C ASN A 105 -7.44 -10.87 18.48
N LYS A 106 -8.60 -11.55 18.58
CA LYS A 106 -9.87 -10.92 18.98
C LYS A 106 -9.76 -10.24 20.34
N ASN A 107 -9.32 -10.99 21.35
CA ASN A 107 -9.19 -10.49 22.71
C ASN A 107 -8.11 -9.40 22.83
N ILE A 108 -7.05 -9.50 22.03
CA ILE A 108 -6.00 -8.47 21.98
C ILE A 108 -6.57 -7.16 21.43
N ALA A 109 -7.31 -7.19 20.31
CA ALA A 109 -7.95 -6.01 19.74
C ALA A 109 -8.92 -5.33 20.74
N ILE A 110 -9.73 -6.14 21.44
CA ILE A 110 -10.66 -5.68 22.49
C ILE A 110 -9.92 -5.04 23.67
N GLU A 111 -8.83 -5.65 24.14
CA GLU A 111 -8.04 -5.11 25.25
C GLU A 111 -7.33 -3.81 24.84
N MET A 112 -6.76 -3.77 23.64
CA MET A 112 -6.12 -2.57 23.11
C MET A 112 -7.10 -1.41 22.94
N SER A 113 -8.30 -1.65 22.42
CA SER A 113 -9.31 -0.60 22.29
C SER A 113 -9.77 -0.09 23.66
N ALA A 114 -10.02 -0.98 24.64
CA ALA A 114 -10.36 -0.59 26.01
C ALA A 114 -9.27 0.28 26.66
N LEU A 115 -8.00 -0.09 26.50
CA LEU A 115 -6.86 0.69 26.99
C LEU A 115 -6.72 2.04 26.29
N ARG A 116 -7.01 2.11 24.99
CA ARG A 116 -7.03 3.37 24.22
C ARG A 116 -8.15 4.30 24.69
N ILE A 117 -9.33 3.78 25.00
CA ILE A 117 -10.45 4.53 25.61
C ILE A 117 -10.01 5.12 26.94
N GLU A 118 -9.45 4.28 27.83
CA GLU A 118 -8.99 4.73 29.14
C GLU A 118 -7.90 5.81 29.02
N ARG A 119 -6.94 5.60 28.12
CA ARG A 119 -5.86 6.58 27.85
C ARG A 119 -6.41 7.92 27.38
N ALA A 120 -7.35 7.91 26.44
CA ALA A 120 -7.97 9.14 25.92
C ALA A 120 -8.66 9.92 27.05
N LYS A 121 -9.47 9.24 27.87
CA LYS A 121 -10.14 9.84 29.04
C LYS A 121 -9.16 10.43 30.05
N LEU A 122 -8.06 9.73 30.35
CA LEU A 122 -7.01 10.23 31.24
C LEU A 122 -6.32 11.49 30.70
N LEU A 123 -6.24 11.64 29.38
CA LEU A 123 -5.66 12.80 28.71
C LEU A 123 -6.68 13.94 28.47
N GLY A 124 -7.94 13.76 28.88
CA GLY A 124 -9.00 14.77 28.73
C GLY A 124 -9.75 14.72 27.40
N TYR A 125 -9.52 13.69 26.57
CA TYR A 125 -10.23 13.48 25.32
C TYR A 125 -11.40 12.51 25.50
N LYS A 126 -12.43 12.68 24.67
CA LYS A 126 -13.62 11.83 24.71
C LYS A 126 -13.33 10.44 24.14
N THR A 127 -12.65 10.37 23.00
CA THR A 127 -12.28 9.13 22.30
C THR A 127 -10.80 9.12 21.92
N HIS A 128 -10.27 7.94 21.57
CA HIS A 128 -8.90 7.84 21.04
C HIS A 128 -8.76 8.57 19.70
N ALA A 129 -9.82 8.59 18.89
CA ALA A 129 -9.85 9.37 17.66
C ALA A 129 -9.72 10.89 17.92
N ASP A 130 -10.39 11.44 18.95
CA ASP A 130 -10.25 12.87 19.28
C ASP A 130 -8.80 13.22 19.67
N PHE A 131 -8.14 12.32 20.41
CA PHE A 131 -6.72 12.48 20.77
C PHE A 131 -5.79 12.43 19.56
N VAL A 132 -5.96 11.45 18.67
CA VAL A 132 -5.09 11.29 17.49
C VAL A 132 -5.33 12.39 16.46
N LEU A 133 -6.58 12.74 16.21
CA LEU A 133 -6.93 13.63 15.09
C LEU A 133 -6.57 15.09 15.35
N GLU A 134 -6.40 15.52 16.60
CA GLU A 134 -6.01 16.89 16.95
C GLU A 134 -4.73 17.35 16.23
N ASP A 135 -3.73 16.47 16.19
CA ASP A 135 -2.44 16.73 15.54
C ASP A 135 -2.44 16.41 14.03
N ASN A 136 -3.41 15.64 13.55
CA ASN A 136 -3.57 15.34 12.14
C ASN A 136 -4.16 16.53 11.35
N MET A 137 -4.07 16.49 10.01
CA MET A 137 -4.65 17.51 9.13
C MET A 137 -6.19 17.51 9.17
N ALA A 138 -6.80 16.34 9.34
CA ALA A 138 -8.25 16.21 9.39
C ALA A 138 -8.86 16.87 10.63
N LYS A 139 -8.12 17.03 11.73
CA LYS A 139 -8.53 17.67 13.00
C LYS A 139 -9.64 17.00 13.80
N ASN A 140 -10.58 16.29 13.18
CA ASN A 140 -11.67 15.61 13.87
C ASN A 140 -12.35 14.55 12.99
N THR A 141 -13.10 13.66 13.64
CA THR A 141 -13.81 12.54 12.99
C THR A 141 -14.86 13.02 11.98
N LYS A 142 -15.50 14.18 12.23
CA LYS A 142 -16.49 14.74 11.30
C LYS A 142 -15.88 14.99 9.92
N ARG A 143 -14.72 15.65 9.85
CA ARG A 143 -14.04 15.92 8.57
C ARG A 143 -13.58 14.65 7.87
N VAL A 144 -13.17 13.63 8.64
CA VAL A 144 -12.84 12.33 8.06
C VAL A 144 -14.08 11.68 7.44
N ASN A 145 -15.19 11.60 8.18
CA ASN A 145 -16.44 11.05 7.68
C ASN A 145 -16.97 11.83 6.46
N ASP A 146 -16.93 13.17 6.51
CA ASP A 146 -17.35 14.01 5.38
C ASP A 146 -16.57 13.67 4.09
N LEU A 147 -15.31 13.24 4.18
CA LEU A 147 -14.52 12.76 3.05
C LEU A 147 -14.91 11.32 2.66
N LEU A 148 -14.94 10.40 3.62
CA LEU A 148 -15.25 9.00 3.36
C LEU A 148 -16.64 8.84 2.72
N ASP A 149 -17.64 9.59 3.21
CA ASP A 149 -19.03 9.54 2.75
C ASP A 149 -19.16 9.96 1.28
N LYS A 150 -18.38 10.97 0.85
CA LYS A 150 -18.38 11.44 -0.55
C LYS A 150 -17.88 10.39 -1.53
N VAL A 151 -17.03 9.47 -1.09
CA VAL A 151 -16.43 8.42 -1.93
C VAL A 151 -17.17 7.09 -1.79
N TRP A 152 -17.75 6.82 -0.61
CA TRP A 152 -18.41 5.56 -0.29
C TRP A 152 -19.55 5.22 -1.25
N GLU A 153 -20.51 6.13 -1.42
CA GLU A 153 -21.69 5.89 -2.26
C GLU A 153 -21.35 5.56 -3.72
N PRO A 154 -20.55 6.37 -4.45
CA PRO A 154 -20.20 6.03 -5.82
C PRO A 154 -19.33 4.76 -5.91
N ALA A 155 -18.43 4.53 -4.94
CA ALA A 155 -17.61 3.30 -4.91
C ALA A 155 -18.47 2.04 -4.74
N LEU A 156 -19.41 2.04 -3.78
CA LEU A 156 -20.29 0.93 -3.52
C LEU A 156 -21.25 0.68 -4.69
N SER A 157 -21.76 1.75 -5.32
CA SER A 157 -22.55 1.66 -6.54
C SER A 157 -21.76 0.98 -7.67
N ARG A 158 -20.52 1.42 -7.89
CA ARG A 158 -19.62 0.83 -8.89
C ARG A 158 -19.31 -0.64 -8.58
N ALA A 159 -19.04 -0.98 -7.32
CA ALA A 159 -18.78 -2.36 -6.90
C ALA A 159 -19.98 -3.28 -7.18
N LYS A 160 -21.22 -2.81 -6.94
CA LYS A 160 -22.44 -3.56 -7.26
C LYS A 160 -22.59 -3.81 -8.76
N GLN A 161 -22.21 -2.85 -9.61
CA GLN A 161 -22.16 -3.03 -11.06
C GLN A 161 -21.10 -4.06 -11.46
N GLU A 162 -19.90 -3.99 -10.87
CA GLU A 162 -18.83 -4.96 -11.11
C GLU A 162 -19.26 -6.39 -10.74
N VAL A 163 -19.98 -6.58 -9.63
CA VAL A 163 -20.59 -7.88 -9.28
C VAL A 163 -21.58 -8.35 -10.34
N GLN A 164 -22.43 -7.47 -10.87
CA GLN A 164 -23.38 -7.81 -11.93
C GLN A 164 -22.65 -8.25 -13.20
N GLU A 165 -21.62 -7.51 -13.63
CA GLU A 165 -20.81 -7.90 -14.80
C GLU A 165 -20.14 -9.28 -14.62
N MET A 166 -19.67 -9.60 -13.41
CA MET A 166 -19.06 -10.90 -13.11
C MET A 166 -20.09 -12.04 -13.09
N GLN A 167 -21.29 -11.80 -12.54
CA GLN A 167 -22.37 -12.78 -12.58
C GLN A 167 -22.84 -13.03 -14.01
N GLU A 168 -22.98 -11.99 -14.85
CA GLU A 168 -23.32 -12.14 -16.26
C GLU A 168 -22.29 -12.96 -17.04
N LEU A 169 -20.99 -12.79 -16.72
CA LEU A 169 -19.92 -13.60 -17.32
C LEU A 169 -20.01 -15.06 -16.88
N ILE A 170 -20.28 -15.33 -15.59
CA ILE A 170 -20.52 -16.70 -15.08
C ILE A 170 -21.67 -17.36 -15.85
N ASP A 171 -22.79 -16.66 -15.98
CA ASP A 171 -23.99 -17.18 -16.63
C ASP A 171 -23.76 -17.45 -18.12
N THR A 172 -23.02 -16.56 -18.80
CA THR A 172 -22.66 -16.70 -20.23
C THR A 172 -21.75 -17.90 -20.48
N GLU A 173 -20.88 -18.22 -19.53
CA GLU A 173 -20.00 -19.39 -19.60
C GLU A 173 -20.68 -20.70 -19.21
N GLY A 174 -21.97 -20.66 -18.86
CA GLY A 174 -22.75 -21.81 -18.41
C GLY A 174 -22.47 -22.23 -16.98
N GLY A 175 -21.87 -21.35 -16.17
CA GLY A 175 -21.71 -21.56 -14.74
C GLY A 175 -23.08 -21.60 -14.04
N ASN A 176 -23.24 -22.49 -13.05
CA ASN A 176 -24.48 -22.65 -12.29
C ASN A 176 -24.26 -22.37 -10.81
N PHE A 177 -23.63 -21.22 -10.51
CA PHE A 177 -23.38 -20.77 -9.14
C PHE A 177 -23.51 -19.26 -9.05
N LYS A 178 -23.83 -18.79 -7.84
CA LYS A 178 -23.82 -17.37 -7.53
C LYS A 178 -22.38 -16.93 -7.27
N PHE A 179 -22.00 -15.82 -7.87
CA PHE A 179 -20.72 -15.15 -7.62
C PHE A 179 -20.51 -14.90 -6.12
N ALA A 180 -19.32 -15.18 -5.64
CA ALA A 180 -18.91 -15.02 -4.24
C ALA A 180 -17.56 -14.31 -4.13
N ALA A 181 -17.15 -13.91 -2.92
CA ALA A 181 -15.94 -13.11 -2.71
C ALA A 181 -14.65 -13.76 -3.29
N TRP A 182 -14.51 -15.08 -3.19
CA TRP A 182 -13.36 -15.83 -3.73
C TRP A 182 -13.36 -15.99 -5.26
N ASP A 183 -14.45 -15.59 -5.92
CA ASP A 183 -14.56 -15.59 -7.38
C ASP A 183 -14.08 -14.26 -8.00
N TRP A 184 -13.93 -13.20 -7.19
CA TRP A 184 -13.67 -11.84 -7.67
C TRP A 184 -12.43 -11.72 -8.56
N TRP A 185 -11.28 -12.16 -8.07
CA TRP A 185 -10.02 -12.07 -8.81
C TRP A 185 -10.08 -12.84 -10.14
N HIS A 186 -10.71 -14.02 -10.14
CA HIS A 186 -10.82 -14.85 -11.32
C HIS A 186 -11.66 -14.17 -12.42
N TYR A 187 -12.87 -13.74 -12.08
CA TYR A 187 -13.78 -13.17 -13.07
C TYR A 187 -13.41 -11.73 -13.44
N SER A 188 -12.87 -10.94 -12.51
CA SER A 188 -12.34 -9.61 -12.84
C SER A 188 -11.19 -9.70 -13.84
N GLU A 189 -10.28 -10.67 -13.72
CA GLU A 189 -9.20 -10.85 -14.70
C GLU A 189 -9.72 -11.25 -16.08
N LYS A 190 -10.72 -12.15 -16.15
CA LYS A 190 -11.35 -12.52 -17.43
C LYS A 190 -12.03 -11.33 -18.09
N ILE A 191 -12.77 -10.52 -17.32
CA ILE A 191 -13.36 -9.28 -17.82
C ILE A 191 -12.26 -8.31 -18.29
N ARG A 192 -11.18 -8.14 -17.52
CA ARG A 192 -10.06 -7.27 -17.87
C ARG A 192 -9.43 -7.71 -19.20
N GLN A 193 -9.15 -8.99 -19.36
CA GLN A 193 -8.60 -9.55 -20.60
C GLN A 193 -9.55 -9.32 -21.77
N ASN A 194 -10.84 -9.60 -21.61
CA ASN A 194 -11.84 -9.41 -22.66
C ASN A 194 -12.03 -7.93 -23.05
N LYS A 195 -12.00 -7.00 -22.09
CA LYS A 195 -12.23 -5.56 -22.33
C LYS A 195 -10.98 -4.82 -22.83
N TYR A 196 -9.79 -5.19 -22.37
CA TYR A 196 -8.55 -4.42 -22.61
C TYR A 196 -7.50 -5.14 -23.44
N ASP A 197 -7.67 -6.45 -23.69
CA ASP A 197 -6.86 -7.24 -24.63
C ASP A 197 -5.35 -7.18 -24.32
N PHE A 198 -4.97 -7.33 -23.05
CA PHE A 198 -3.57 -7.56 -22.67
C PHE A 198 -3.44 -8.46 -21.45
N THR A 199 -2.33 -9.16 -21.39
CA THR A 199 -1.92 -10.05 -20.30
C THR A 199 -0.77 -9.44 -19.52
N GLU A 200 -0.64 -9.80 -18.25
CA GLU A 200 0.53 -9.40 -17.46
C GLU A 200 1.84 -9.95 -18.05
N ALA A 201 1.78 -11.12 -18.71
CA ALA A 201 2.92 -11.73 -19.40
C ALA A 201 3.46 -10.88 -20.57
N GLU A 202 2.60 -10.09 -21.24
CA GLU A 202 3.02 -9.16 -22.29
C GLU A 202 3.67 -7.89 -21.72
N VAL A 203 3.32 -7.50 -20.50
CA VAL A 203 3.76 -6.24 -19.87
C VAL A 203 5.03 -6.43 -19.05
N LYS A 204 5.06 -7.46 -18.19
CA LYS A 204 6.12 -7.75 -17.20
C LYS A 204 7.55 -7.74 -17.79
N PRO A 205 7.83 -8.22 -19.01
CA PRO A 205 9.17 -8.18 -19.60
C PRO A 205 9.76 -6.77 -19.77
N TYR A 206 8.95 -5.72 -19.76
CA TYR A 206 9.39 -4.34 -19.92
C TYR A 206 9.77 -3.65 -18.60
N PHE A 207 9.44 -4.24 -17.44
CA PHE A 207 9.57 -3.60 -16.14
C PHE A 207 10.63 -4.30 -15.28
N SER A 208 11.89 -4.27 -15.71
CA SER A 208 12.97 -4.73 -14.82
C SER A 208 13.14 -3.77 -13.64
N GLU A 209 13.29 -4.31 -12.42
CA GLU A 209 13.45 -3.54 -11.17
C GLU A 209 14.50 -2.44 -11.31
N ARG A 210 15.64 -2.79 -11.92
CA ARG A 210 16.75 -1.85 -12.15
C ARG A 210 16.34 -0.68 -13.04
N LYS A 211 15.65 -0.93 -14.15
CA LYS A 211 15.21 0.12 -15.09
C LYS A 211 14.14 1.00 -14.47
N VAL A 212 13.20 0.42 -13.74
CA VAL A 212 12.18 1.18 -13.00
C VAL A 212 12.82 2.12 -11.98
N LEU A 213 13.83 1.63 -11.23
CA LEU A 213 14.60 2.46 -10.30
C LEU A 213 15.36 3.59 -11.00
N GLU A 214 16.00 3.30 -12.14
CA GLU A 214 16.64 4.32 -12.99
C GLU A 214 15.63 5.37 -13.45
N GLY A 215 14.42 4.96 -13.86
CA GLY A 215 13.33 5.88 -14.21
C GLY A 215 12.89 6.78 -13.05
N ALA A 216 12.79 6.22 -11.84
CA ALA A 216 12.49 7.00 -10.63
C ALA A 216 13.59 8.03 -10.34
N PHE A 217 14.87 7.66 -10.50
CA PHE A 217 16.00 8.58 -10.38
C PHE A 217 15.97 9.69 -11.42
N ASP A 218 15.62 9.38 -12.68
CA ASP A 218 15.49 10.36 -13.75
C ASP A 218 14.38 11.38 -13.47
N VAL A 219 13.25 10.93 -12.91
CA VAL A 219 12.16 11.83 -12.48
C VAL A 219 12.65 12.75 -11.37
N ALA A 220 13.31 12.21 -10.34
CA ALA A 220 13.86 13.02 -9.25
C ALA A 220 14.96 14.00 -9.74
N ASN A 221 15.75 13.62 -10.74
CA ASN A 221 16.71 14.51 -11.36
C ASN A 221 16.01 15.70 -12.03
N LYS A 222 14.99 15.44 -12.86
CA LYS A 222 14.24 16.48 -13.57
C LYS A 222 13.48 17.41 -12.62
N LEU A 223 12.91 16.88 -11.54
CA LEU A 223 12.16 17.68 -10.57
C LEU A 223 13.07 18.44 -9.61
N PHE A 224 14.12 17.80 -9.08
CA PHE A 224 14.85 18.29 -7.90
C PHE A 224 16.33 18.58 -8.14
N GLN A 225 16.83 18.28 -9.34
CA GLN A 225 18.22 18.44 -9.76
C GLN A 225 19.19 17.70 -8.83
N ILE A 226 18.85 16.46 -8.51
CA ILE A 226 19.68 15.54 -7.71
C ILE A 226 20.16 14.37 -8.55
N SER A 227 21.25 13.72 -8.15
CA SER A 227 21.82 12.54 -8.82
C SER A 227 22.13 11.42 -7.84
N PHE A 228 22.11 10.19 -8.33
CA PHE A 228 22.31 8.97 -7.55
C PHE A 228 23.49 8.19 -8.12
N THR A 229 24.51 7.97 -7.31
CA THR A 229 25.68 7.17 -7.70
C THR A 229 25.74 5.92 -6.83
N GLU A 230 25.68 4.74 -7.44
CA GLU A 230 25.79 3.49 -6.70
C GLU A 230 27.18 3.36 -6.06
N ARG A 231 27.18 2.95 -4.80
CA ARG A 231 28.36 2.75 -3.96
C ARG A 231 28.45 1.29 -3.55
N PHE A 232 29.65 0.74 -3.63
CA PHE A 232 29.94 -0.66 -3.32
C PHE A 232 30.77 -0.83 -2.04
N ASP A 233 31.22 0.27 -1.46
CA ASP A 233 32.08 0.36 -0.29
C ASP A 233 31.32 0.58 1.04
N LEU A 234 30.01 0.83 0.96
CA LEU A 234 29.17 1.08 2.14
C LEU A 234 28.75 -0.23 2.83
N PRO A 235 28.65 -0.25 4.17
CA PRO A 235 28.23 -1.44 4.91
C PRO A 235 26.77 -1.79 4.64
N LYS A 236 26.50 -3.09 4.51
CA LYS A 236 25.17 -3.65 4.22
C LYS A 236 24.84 -4.73 5.25
N TYR A 237 23.58 -4.83 5.65
CA TYR A 237 23.12 -5.90 6.54
C TYR A 237 22.81 -7.22 5.79
N ARG A 238 22.80 -7.20 4.45
CA ARG A 238 22.78 -8.39 3.57
C ARG A 238 23.34 -8.05 2.18
N GLU A 239 23.70 -9.08 1.41
CA GLU A 239 24.35 -8.93 0.10
C GLU A 239 23.48 -8.22 -0.95
N ASN A 240 22.19 -8.57 -1.05
CA ASN A 240 21.28 -8.04 -2.08
C ASN A 240 20.77 -6.61 -1.81
N ILE A 241 21.43 -5.86 -0.93
CA ILE A 241 21.13 -4.44 -0.73
C ILE A 241 21.93 -3.61 -1.72
N ARG A 242 21.29 -2.63 -2.36
CA ARG A 242 22.00 -1.60 -3.13
C ARG A 242 22.09 -0.32 -2.32
N SER A 243 23.11 0.47 -2.58
CA SER A 243 23.43 1.68 -1.82
C SER A 243 23.85 2.79 -2.75
N PHE A 244 23.32 3.99 -2.57
CA PHE A 244 23.51 5.13 -3.46
C PHE A 244 23.91 6.36 -2.66
N GLU A 245 24.96 7.04 -3.12
CA GLU A 245 25.29 8.41 -2.71
C GLU A 245 24.39 9.38 -3.50
N VAL A 246 23.69 10.26 -2.78
CA VAL A 246 22.78 11.24 -3.38
C VAL A 246 23.43 12.62 -3.35
N LYS A 247 23.54 13.27 -4.52
CA LYS A 247 24.15 14.60 -4.66
C LYS A 247 23.17 15.64 -5.17
N ASN A 248 23.35 16.89 -4.74
CA ASN A 248 22.67 18.04 -5.34
C ASN A 248 23.38 18.51 -6.63
N ASN A 249 22.83 19.53 -7.27
CA ASN A 249 23.38 20.15 -8.48
C ASN A 249 24.74 20.84 -8.28
N ASN A 250 25.12 21.17 -7.04
CA ASN A 250 26.44 21.71 -6.70
C ASN A 250 27.50 20.61 -6.51
N GLY A 251 27.09 19.33 -6.52
CA GLY A 251 27.97 18.19 -6.27
C GLY A 251 28.13 17.81 -4.79
N ASP A 252 27.41 18.48 -3.87
CA ASP A 252 27.44 18.17 -2.45
C ASP A 252 26.65 16.88 -2.18
N THR A 253 27.16 16.04 -1.29
CA THR A 253 26.41 14.87 -0.82
C THR A 253 25.30 15.32 0.13
N ILE A 254 24.07 15.01 -0.24
CA ILE A 254 22.87 15.38 0.54
C ILE A 254 22.21 14.19 1.22
N GLY A 255 22.65 12.96 0.97
CA GLY A 255 22.08 11.78 1.62
C GLY A 255 22.64 10.46 1.11
N ILE A 256 22.28 9.39 1.82
CA ILE A 256 22.55 8.00 1.41
C ILE A 256 21.22 7.26 1.30
N PHE A 257 21.03 6.57 0.19
CA PHE A 257 19.82 5.79 -0.09
C PHE A 257 20.15 4.30 -0.23
N TYR A 258 19.43 3.45 0.51
CA TYR A 258 19.52 1.99 0.40
C TYR A 258 18.25 1.39 -0.20
N THR A 259 18.37 0.24 -0.85
CA THR A 259 17.22 -0.55 -1.30
C THR A 259 17.29 -2.00 -0.80
N ASP A 260 16.17 -2.52 -0.29
CA ASP A 260 15.95 -3.92 0.05
C ASP A 260 14.64 -4.42 -0.58
N TYR A 261 14.70 -4.85 -1.84
CA TYR A 261 13.49 -5.11 -2.62
C TYR A 261 13.04 -6.56 -2.69
N THR A 262 13.92 -7.55 -2.55
CA THR A 262 13.53 -8.96 -2.74
C THR A 262 12.71 -9.55 -1.59
N ILE A 263 11.61 -10.23 -1.91
CA ILE A 263 10.79 -11.02 -0.97
C ILE A 263 11.59 -12.14 -0.31
N ARG A 264 11.32 -12.43 0.97
CA ARG A 264 11.93 -13.54 1.73
C ARG A 264 11.12 -13.89 3.00
N PRO A 265 11.24 -15.12 3.54
CA PRO A 265 10.40 -15.58 4.66
C PRO A 265 10.49 -14.75 5.95
N ASN A 266 11.66 -14.20 6.28
CA ASN A 266 11.90 -13.45 7.52
C ASN A 266 11.74 -11.92 7.35
N LYS A 267 10.95 -11.48 6.37
CA LYS A 267 10.66 -10.07 6.09
C LYS A 267 9.17 -9.83 6.27
N GLY A 268 8.80 -8.74 6.95
CA GLY A 268 7.40 -8.30 7.00
C GLY A 268 6.82 -8.12 5.60
N GLY A 269 5.53 -8.41 5.43
CA GLY A 269 4.83 -8.20 4.17
C GLY A 269 4.68 -6.70 3.82
N GLY A 270 4.35 -6.40 2.56
CA GLY A 270 4.11 -5.02 2.09
C GLY A 270 5.36 -4.32 1.54
N ALA A 271 5.35 -3.00 1.59
CA ALA A 271 6.47 -2.13 1.26
C ALA A 271 6.49 -0.95 2.25
N TRP A 272 7.68 -0.40 2.51
CA TRP A 272 7.84 0.74 3.42
C TRP A 272 9.19 1.45 3.22
N MET A 273 9.25 2.68 3.72
CA MET A 273 10.46 3.47 3.86
C MET A 273 10.84 3.62 5.34
N ASN A 274 12.13 3.55 5.63
CA ASN A 274 12.67 3.86 6.95
C ASN A 274 13.87 4.80 6.87
N THR A 275 14.17 5.41 8.01
CA THR A 275 15.31 6.32 8.18
C THR A 275 16.24 5.74 9.25
N PHE A 276 17.50 5.44 8.88
CA PHE A 276 18.55 5.06 9.85
C PHE A 276 19.08 6.29 10.59
N ARG A 277 19.10 7.45 9.92
CA ARG A 277 19.46 8.74 10.52
C ARG A 277 18.72 9.86 9.80
N SER A 278 17.99 10.69 10.55
CA SER A 278 17.28 11.85 10.00
C SER A 278 18.23 12.98 9.64
N GLN A 279 17.79 13.85 8.72
CA GLN A 279 18.48 15.11 8.45
C GLN A 279 18.35 16.05 9.67
N SER A 280 19.36 16.89 9.91
CA SER A 280 19.34 17.91 10.96
C SER A 280 20.36 19.01 10.70
N LYS A 281 20.07 20.24 11.16
CA LYS A 281 21.04 21.36 11.29
C LYS A 281 21.28 21.78 12.75
N PHE A 282 20.59 21.17 13.71
CA PHE A 282 20.59 21.57 15.13
C PHE A 282 21.98 21.57 15.75
N ASP A 283 22.77 20.53 15.48
CA ASP A 283 24.12 20.30 16.01
C ASP A 283 25.11 20.00 14.88
N GLY A 284 25.08 20.85 13.86
CA GLY A 284 25.82 20.67 12.60
C GLY A 284 24.98 20.01 11.52
N ILE A 285 25.48 20.05 10.28
CA ILE A 285 24.77 19.47 9.13
C ILE A 285 24.91 17.96 9.16
N LYS A 286 23.79 17.26 9.40
CA LYS A 286 23.69 15.80 9.31
C LYS A 286 22.91 15.43 8.06
N ILE A 287 23.54 14.68 7.17
CA ILE A 287 22.84 14.11 6.01
C ILE A 287 21.97 12.91 6.42
N PRO A 288 20.76 12.77 5.84
CA PRO A 288 19.88 11.65 6.05
C PRO A 288 20.44 10.34 5.47
N ILE A 289 20.09 9.24 6.11
CA ILE A 289 20.34 7.88 5.62
C ILE A 289 19.01 7.15 5.61
N VAL A 290 18.51 6.82 4.43
CA VAL A 290 17.17 6.27 4.23
C VAL A 290 17.21 4.94 3.49
N ILE A 291 16.17 4.14 3.63
CA ILE A 291 16.02 2.84 2.95
C ILE A 291 14.59 2.67 2.45
N ASN A 292 14.44 2.17 1.23
CA ASN A 292 13.19 1.57 0.77
C ASN A 292 13.25 0.06 0.87
N VAL A 293 12.15 -0.53 1.35
CA VAL A 293 12.01 -1.96 1.52
C VAL A 293 10.73 -2.40 0.80
N CYS A 294 10.86 -3.35 -0.13
CA CYS A 294 9.73 -3.90 -0.88
C CYS A 294 9.74 -5.43 -0.82
N ASN A 295 8.71 -6.07 -1.38
CA ASN A 295 8.60 -7.53 -1.51
C ASN A 295 8.43 -7.94 -2.98
N PHE A 296 9.37 -7.51 -3.83
CA PHE A 296 9.42 -7.85 -5.24
C PHE A 296 9.95 -9.27 -5.49
N PRO A 297 9.62 -9.86 -6.66
CA PRO A 297 10.07 -11.20 -7.02
C PRO A 297 11.59 -11.32 -7.01
N PRO A 298 12.14 -12.51 -6.74
CA PRO A 298 13.56 -12.78 -6.94
C PRO A 298 13.94 -12.62 -8.42
N GLN A 299 15.24 -12.56 -8.67
CA GLN A 299 15.77 -12.56 -10.03
C GLN A 299 15.39 -13.85 -10.77
N ASN A 300 15.04 -13.73 -12.04
CA ASN A 300 14.83 -14.86 -12.94
C ASN A 300 16.16 -15.53 -13.33
N LYS A 301 16.10 -16.56 -14.18
CA LYS A 301 17.28 -17.29 -14.69
C LYS A 301 18.32 -16.41 -15.40
N ASP A 302 17.92 -15.24 -15.89
CA ASP A 302 18.79 -14.28 -16.58
C ASP A 302 19.34 -13.21 -15.61
N GLY A 303 19.11 -13.37 -14.30
CA GLY A 303 19.59 -12.45 -13.26
C GLY A 303 18.74 -11.17 -13.12
N VAL A 304 17.52 -11.14 -13.67
CA VAL A 304 16.66 -9.95 -13.71
C VAL A 304 15.42 -10.14 -12.84
N ALA A 305 15.18 -9.20 -11.91
CA ALA A 305 13.90 -9.11 -11.21
C ALA A 305 12.91 -8.34 -12.09
N LEU A 306 11.85 -9.00 -12.55
CA LEU A 306 10.80 -8.40 -13.37
C LEU A 306 9.60 -8.05 -12.49
N LEU A 307 9.21 -6.79 -12.52
CA LEU A 307 8.11 -6.23 -11.76
C LEU A 307 6.81 -6.30 -12.56
N SER A 308 5.69 -6.48 -11.88
CA SER A 308 4.40 -6.08 -12.43
C SER A 308 4.32 -4.55 -12.53
N PHE A 309 3.34 -4.04 -13.29
CA PHE A 309 3.11 -2.58 -13.37
C PHE A 309 2.83 -1.97 -11.98
N GLY A 310 1.98 -2.61 -11.17
CA GLY A 310 1.70 -2.16 -9.80
C GLY A 310 2.91 -2.25 -8.85
N GLN A 311 3.83 -3.18 -9.08
CA GLN A 311 5.11 -3.20 -8.35
C GLN A 311 6.04 -2.05 -8.77
N ALA A 312 5.97 -1.62 -10.04
CA ALA A 312 6.67 -0.42 -10.47
C ALA A 312 6.11 0.84 -9.81
N GLU A 313 4.77 0.96 -9.70
CA GLU A 313 4.12 2.04 -8.92
C GLU A 313 4.56 2.00 -7.45
N THR A 314 4.58 0.80 -6.83
CA THR A 314 5.05 0.61 -5.45
C THR A 314 6.49 1.11 -5.26
N LEU A 315 7.38 0.89 -6.24
CA LEU A 315 8.74 1.43 -6.19
C LEU A 315 8.73 2.96 -6.14
N PHE A 316 7.95 3.61 -7.01
CA PHE A 316 7.82 5.07 -7.03
C PHE A 316 7.20 5.61 -5.75
N HIS A 317 6.19 4.93 -5.19
CA HIS A 317 5.58 5.26 -3.90
C HIS A 317 6.65 5.33 -2.80
N GLU A 318 7.39 4.25 -2.60
CA GLU A 318 8.42 4.19 -1.57
C GLU A 318 9.53 5.20 -1.83
N PHE A 319 9.87 5.42 -3.10
CA PHE A 319 10.86 6.41 -3.48
C PHE A 319 10.39 7.84 -3.19
N GLY A 320 9.09 8.14 -3.25
CA GLY A 320 8.55 9.43 -2.80
C GLY A 320 8.75 9.66 -1.29
N HIS A 321 8.56 8.64 -0.46
CA HIS A 321 8.96 8.70 0.95
C HIS A 321 10.47 8.89 1.12
N ALA A 322 11.28 8.20 0.31
CA ALA A 322 12.74 8.36 0.33
C ALA A 322 13.15 9.78 -0.01
N LEU A 323 12.56 10.38 -1.04
CA LEU A 323 12.77 11.77 -1.43
C LEU A 323 12.35 12.75 -0.33
N HIS A 324 11.23 12.50 0.36
CA HIS A 324 10.79 13.33 1.48
C HIS A 324 11.82 13.32 2.63
N GLY A 325 12.45 12.17 2.89
CA GLY A 325 13.58 12.09 3.82
C GLY A 325 14.87 12.73 3.29
N LEU A 326 15.26 12.45 2.05
CA LEU A 326 16.52 12.86 1.43
C LEU A 326 16.61 14.38 1.20
N LEU A 327 15.49 15.02 0.86
CA LEU A 327 15.45 16.44 0.52
C LEU A 327 15.18 17.35 1.72
N SER A 328 14.97 16.77 2.91
CA SER A 328 14.66 17.54 4.12
C SER A 328 15.73 18.60 4.43
N ASP A 329 15.29 19.79 4.81
CA ASP A 329 16.15 20.90 5.24
C ASP A 329 15.68 21.49 6.59
N ALA A 330 15.36 20.60 7.53
CA ALA A 330 14.92 20.97 8.87
C ALA A 330 16.09 21.35 9.78
N THR A 331 15.82 22.21 10.77
CA THR A 331 16.78 22.47 11.85
C THR A 331 16.77 21.34 12.87
N TYR A 332 15.59 20.98 13.37
CA TYR A 332 15.42 19.95 14.40
C TYR A 332 15.09 18.59 13.78
N PRO A 333 15.72 17.49 14.24
CA PRO A 333 15.48 16.17 13.68
C PRO A 333 14.03 15.68 13.89
N SER A 334 13.36 16.15 14.94
CA SER A 334 11.95 15.83 15.22
C SER A 334 10.95 16.40 14.22
N LEU A 335 11.39 17.35 13.37
CA LEU A 335 10.57 17.96 12.32
C LEU A 335 11.07 17.59 10.92
N SER A 336 12.06 16.71 10.82
CA SER A 336 12.75 16.37 9.58
C SER A 336 12.06 15.26 8.79
N GLY A 337 12.10 15.39 7.47
CA GLY A 337 11.62 14.42 6.50
C GLY A 337 10.19 13.99 6.76
N THR A 338 9.99 12.68 6.87
CA THR A 338 8.68 12.05 7.08
C THR A 338 8.12 12.20 8.51
N SER A 339 8.71 13.04 9.36
CA SER A 339 8.21 13.35 10.72
C SER A 339 7.02 14.32 10.70
N VAL A 340 6.01 14.00 9.91
CA VAL A 340 4.79 14.78 9.64
C VAL A 340 3.54 14.02 10.12
N ALA A 341 2.37 14.67 10.09
CA ALA A 341 1.10 14.03 10.42
C ALA A 341 0.83 12.81 9.52
N ARG A 342 0.11 11.82 10.07
CA ARG A 342 -0.15 10.55 9.37
C ARG A 342 -0.98 10.74 8.09
N ASP A 343 -1.92 11.68 8.10
CA ASP A 343 -2.74 12.08 6.95
C ASP A 343 -2.08 13.14 6.05
N TYR A 344 -0.75 13.25 6.13
CA TYR A 344 0.08 13.97 5.16
C TYR A 344 1.25 13.13 4.66
N VAL A 345 1.77 12.20 5.47
CA VAL A 345 3.00 11.46 5.13
C VAL A 345 2.91 10.72 3.80
N GLU A 346 1.72 10.21 3.44
CA GLU A 346 1.47 9.47 2.20
C GLU A 346 1.30 10.39 0.97
N PHE A 347 1.20 11.71 1.14
CA PHE A 347 1.03 12.62 0.00
C PHE A 347 2.27 12.64 -0.91
N PRO A 348 3.50 12.85 -0.40
CA PRO A 348 4.70 12.80 -1.24
C PRO A 348 4.94 11.43 -1.91
N SER A 349 4.61 10.33 -1.25
CA SER A 349 4.74 8.99 -1.84
C SER A 349 3.75 8.77 -2.99
N GLN A 350 2.45 8.99 -2.74
CA GLN A 350 1.41 8.85 -3.77
C GLN A 350 1.60 9.82 -4.93
N LEU A 351 2.08 11.03 -4.66
CA LEU A 351 2.37 12.01 -5.70
C LEU A 351 3.34 11.41 -6.73
N MET A 352 4.41 10.74 -6.31
CA MET A 352 5.38 10.12 -7.24
C MET A 352 4.80 9.00 -8.11
N GLU A 353 3.75 8.30 -7.67
CA GLU A 353 3.07 7.27 -8.46
C GLU A 353 2.46 7.84 -9.75
N ASN A 354 2.10 9.12 -9.76
CA ASN A 354 1.58 9.77 -10.96
C ASN A 354 2.63 9.77 -12.09
N TRP A 355 3.91 10.05 -11.80
CA TRP A 355 4.97 9.95 -12.81
C TRP A 355 5.24 8.50 -13.23
N ALA A 356 5.03 7.52 -12.35
CA ALA A 356 5.10 6.09 -12.72
C ALA A 356 4.00 5.67 -13.71
N ASN A 357 2.95 6.49 -13.84
CA ASN A 357 1.80 6.25 -14.70
C ASN A 357 1.77 7.13 -15.96
N GLU A 358 2.54 8.21 -15.99
CA GLU A 358 2.57 9.12 -17.14
C GLU A 358 3.19 8.44 -18.37
N PRO A 359 2.48 8.28 -19.50
CA PRO A 359 2.96 7.48 -20.63
C PRO A 359 4.35 7.88 -21.15
N SER A 360 4.64 9.19 -21.15
CA SER A 360 5.94 9.73 -21.57
C SER A 360 7.09 9.35 -20.62
N VAL A 361 6.80 9.17 -19.34
CA VAL A 361 7.76 8.74 -18.32
C VAL A 361 7.89 7.22 -18.35
N VAL A 362 6.78 6.47 -18.41
CA VAL A 362 6.82 5.01 -18.54
C VAL A 362 7.65 4.60 -19.74
N GLN A 363 7.47 5.26 -20.88
CA GLN A 363 8.21 4.96 -22.10
C GLN A 363 9.74 5.16 -21.94
N SER A 364 10.21 5.99 -21.00
CA SER A 364 11.65 6.21 -20.80
C SER A 364 12.35 5.06 -20.07
N TYR A 365 11.63 4.30 -19.24
CA TYR A 365 12.23 3.19 -18.48
C TYR A 365 11.67 1.80 -18.82
N ALA A 366 10.48 1.71 -19.43
CA ALA A 366 9.86 0.45 -19.81
C ALA A 366 10.52 -0.11 -21.08
N GLN A 367 11.60 -0.87 -20.88
CA GLN A 367 12.41 -1.49 -21.92
C GLN A 367 12.44 -3.00 -21.73
N HIS A 368 12.22 -3.76 -22.80
CA HIS A 368 12.22 -5.21 -22.75
C HIS A 368 13.58 -5.72 -22.27
N TYR A 369 13.60 -6.52 -21.20
CA TYR A 369 14.84 -6.90 -20.51
C TYR A 369 15.87 -7.64 -21.38
N GLN A 370 15.44 -8.28 -22.47
CA GLN A 370 16.34 -8.99 -23.41
C GLN A 370 16.68 -8.18 -24.66
N THR A 371 15.74 -7.41 -25.19
CA THR A 371 15.90 -6.74 -26.51
C THR A 371 16.21 -5.26 -26.37
N ASN A 372 16.02 -4.68 -25.18
CA ASN A 372 16.04 -3.25 -24.89
C ASN A 372 15.05 -2.41 -25.73
N GLU A 373 14.10 -3.04 -26.43
CA GLU A 373 13.05 -2.34 -27.14
C GLU A 373 12.08 -1.69 -26.16
N SER A 374 11.68 -0.44 -26.42
CA SER A 374 10.68 0.25 -25.62
C SER A 374 9.34 -0.45 -25.68
N ILE A 375 8.57 -0.36 -24.59
CA ILE A 375 7.20 -0.85 -24.54
C ILE A 375 6.35 -0.25 -25.69
N PRO A 376 5.56 -1.06 -26.41
CA PRO A 376 4.70 -0.56 -27.46
C PRO A 376 3.68 0.45 -26.92
N ALA A 377 3.51 1.57 -27.63
CA ALA A 377 2.55 2.61 -27.23
C ALA A 377 1.11 2.08 -27.10
N GLU A 378 0.73 1.11 -27.93
CA GLU A 378 -0.59 0.46 -27.84
C GLU A 378 -0.77 -0.32 -26.52
N LEU A 379 0.30 -0.94 -26.00
CA LEU A 379 0.25 -1.63 -24.71
C LEU A 379 0.09 -0.65 -23.54
N LEU A 380 0.76 0.51 -23.59
CA LEU A 380 0.56 1.60 -22.62
C LEU A 380 -0.86 2.15 -22.66
N LYS A 381 -1.45 2.34 -23.84
CA LYS A 381 -2.85 2.76 -23.97
C LYS A 381 -3.81 1.73 -23.38
N LYS A 382 -3.54 0.43 -23.56
CA LYS A 382 -4.32 -0.66 -22.96
C LYS A 382 -4.25 -0.62 -21.43
N ILE A 383 -3.05 -0.45 -20.86
CA ILE A 383 -2.85 -0.29 -19.40
C ILE A 383 -3.60 0.95 -18.88
N SER A 384 -3.43 2.09 -19.54
CA SER A 384 -4.10 3.34 -19.17
C SER A 384 -5.63 3.21 -19.18
N ARG A 385 -6.22 2.55 -20.19
CA ARG A 385 -7.68 2.29 -20.23
C ARG A 385 -8.14 1.36 -19.10
N ALA A 386 -7.28 0.47 -18.64
CA ALA A 386 -7.56 -0.44 -17.53
C ALA A 386 -7.35 0.20 -16.14
N SER A 387 -6.79 1.41 -16.02
CA SER A 387 -6.53 2.05 -14.73
C SER A 387 -7.78 2.27 -13.86
N LYS A 388 -8.94 2.47 -14.51
CA LYS A 388 -10.25 2.63 -13.85
C LYS A 388 -10.97 1.30 -13.63
N PHE A 389 -10.41 0.20 -14.11
CA PHE A 389 -10.99 -1.12 -13.94
C PHE A 389 -10.94 -1.53 -12.46
N ASN A 390 -12.03 -2.15 -11.98
CA ASN A 390 -12.12 -2.71 -10.64
C ASN A 390 -11.99 -1.67 -9.49
N GLN A 391 -12.18 -0.38 -9.79
CA GLN A 391 -12.12 0.68 -8.78
C GLN A 391 -13.30 0.64 -7.82
N GLY A 392 -14.44 0.04 -8.20
CA GLY A 392 -15.53 -0.22 -7.27
C GLY A 392 -15.06 -1.11 -6.12
N PHE A 393 -14.51 -2.28 -6.45
CA PHE A 393 -13.88 -3.18 -5.48
C PHE A 393 -12.81 -2.50 -4.63
N ALA A 394 -11.76 -2.00 -5.30
CA ALA A 394 -10.55 -1.52 -4.63
C ALA A 394 -10.84 -0.34 -3.69
N THR A 395 -11.77 0.54 -4.08
CA THR A 395 -12.22 1.65 -3.23
C THR A 395 -13.08 1.16 -2.09
N THR A 396 -14.04 0.27 -2.35
CA THR A 396 -15.01 -0.20 -1.33
C THR A 396 -14.32 -0.98 -0.22
N GLU A 397 -13.44 -1.94 -0.52
CA GLU A 397 -12.75 -2.71 0.52
C GLU A 397 -11.86 -1.81 1.42
N TYR A 398 -11.27 -0.77 0.84
CA TYR A 398 -10.42 0.18 1.55
C TYR A 398 -11.25 1.11 2.45
N LEU A 399 -12.37 1.63 1.96
CA LEU A 399 -13.24 2.49 2.76
C LEU A 399 -13.89 1.70 3.89
N ALA A 400 -14.30 0.45 3.66
CA ALA A 400 -14.79 -0.44 4.70
C ALA A 400 -13.78 -0.60 5.84
N ALA A 401 -12.49 -0.79 5.53
CA ALA A 401 -11.42 -0.82 6.52
C ALA A 401 -11.22 0.53 7.22
N SER A 402 -11.36 1.65 6.50
CA SER A 402 -11.24 3.00 7.08
C SER A 402 -12.35 3.31 8.08
N TYR A 403 -13.60 2.93 7.76
CA TYR A 403 -14.71 3.04 8.69
C TYR A 403 -14.56 2.12 9.88
N LEU A 404 -14.08 0.88 9.68
CA LEU A 404 -13.82 -0.06 10.76
C LEU A 404 -12.75 0.47 11.74
N ASP A 405 -11.68 1.07 11.24
CA ASP A 405 -10.68 1.78 12.07
C ASP A 405 -11.32 2.88 12.92
N LEU A 406 -12.07 3.80 12.30
CA LEU A 406 -12.73 4.87 13.03
C LEU A 406 -13.73 4.34 14.07
N ALA A 407 -14.49 3.30 13.73
CA ALA A 407 -15.44 2.68 14.64
C ALA A 407 -14.74 2.16 15.91
N TRP A 408 -13.63 1.42 15.77
CA TRP A 408 -12.85 0.93 16.91
C TRP A 408 -12.33 2.04 17.83
N HIS A 409 -12.08 3.23 17.29
CA HIS A 409 -11.40 4.30 18.01
C HIS A 409 -12.29 5.48 18.41
N THR A 410 -13.55 5.45 18.00
CA THR A 410 -14.62 6.34 18.47
C THR A 410 -15.45 5.70 19.58
N LEU A 411 -15.15 4.45 19.95
CA LEU A 411 -15.71 3.79 21.12
C LEU A 411 -15.49 4.63 22.39
N GLU A 412 -16.51 4.65 23.24
CA GLU A 412 -16.45 5.22 24.59
C GLU A 412 -16.47 4.13 25.68
N GLU A 413 -16.84 2.91 25.28
CA GLU A 413 -16.96 1.72 26.12
C GLU A 413 -16.33 0.50 25.43
N LYS A 414 -15.95 -0.49 26.22
CA LYS A 414 -15.34 -1.73 25.74
C LYS A 414 -16.39 -2.57 25.01
N VAL A 415 -16.02 -3.14 23.86
CA VAL A 415 -16.86 -4.12 23.15
C VAL A 415 -16.68 -5.53 23.73
N GLU A 416 -17.73 -6.35 23.65
CA GLU A 416 -17.71 -7.72 24.17
C GLU A 416 -17.13 -8.73 23.18
N ASP A 417 -17.45 -8.61 21.90
CA ASP A 417 -17.03 -9.52 20.83
C ASP A 417 -16.58 -8.73 19.59
N ALA A 418 -15.35 -8.95 19.17
CA ALA A 418 -14.73 -8.25 18.04
C ALA A 418 -15.40 -8.57 16.69
N ASN A 419 -15.87 -9.80 16.50
CA ASN A 419 -16.49 -10.24 15.25
C ASN A 419 -17.92 -9.71 15.13
N VAL A 420 -18.68 -9.70 16.24
CA VAL A 420 -20.01 -9.08 16.27
C VAL A 420 -19.89 -7.59 16.00
N PHE A 421 -18.97 -6.90 16.68
CA PHE A 421 -18.70 -5.48 16.46
C PHE A 421 -18.37 -5.18 14.99
N GLU A 422 -17.39 -5.87 14.42
CA GLU A 422 -17.01 -5.68 13.01
C GLU A 422 -18.19 -5.92 12.06
N LYS A 423 -18.91 -7.02 12.25
CA LYS A 423 -20.05 -7.38 11.40
C LYS A 423 -21.13 -6.30 11.42
N GLU A 424 -21.48 -5.78 12.60
CA GLU A 424 -22.49 -4.72 12.73
C GLU A 424 -22.07 -3.44 12.01
N ILE A 425 -20.81 -3.02 12.17
CA ILE A 425 -20.27 -1.84 11.48
C ILE A 425 -20.36 -2.02 9.95
N LEU A 426 -19.88 -3.13 9.42
CA LEU A 426 -19.87 -3.38 7.97
C LEU A 426 -21.29 -3.55 7.39
N GLN A 427 -22.22 -4.15 8.16
CA GLN A 427 -23.63 -4.25 7.78
C GLN A 427 -24.32 -2.88 7.75
N ASN A 428 -24.04 -2.02 8.73
CA ASN A 428 -24.62 -0.67 8.78
C ASN A 428 -24.14 0.22 7.63
N LEU A 429 -22.92 -0.01 7.12
CA LEU A 429 -22.40 0.65 5.91
C LEU A 429 -23.08 0.15 4.62
N GLY A 430 -23.81 -0.97 4.67
CA GLY A 430 -24.40 -1.59 3.49
C GLY A 430 -23.36 -2.30 2.61
N LEU A 431 -22.23 -2.72 3.18
CA LEU A 431 -21.20 -3.48 2.46
C LEU A 431 -21.79 -4.78 1.89
N ILE A 432 -21.49 -5.06 0.62
CA ILE A 432 -21.95 -6.26 -0.07
C ILE A 432 -21.13 -7.50 0.35
N PRO A 433 -21.73 -8.70 0.45
CA PRO A 433 -21.05 -9.90 0.96
C PRO A 433 -19.91 -10.39 0.06
N GLU A 434 -19.87 -9.98 -1.20
CA GLU A 434 -18.79 -10.28 -2.15
C GLU A 434 -17.50 -9.50 -1.85
N ILE A 435 -17.54 -8.51 -0.96
CA ILE A 435 -16.38 -7.70 -0.57
C ILE A 435 -16.21 -7.78 0.95
N ALA A 436 -15.04 -8.24 1.39
CA ALA A 436 -14.61 -8.09 2.78
C ALA A 436 -13.94 -6.72 2.97
N SER A 437 -13.89 -6.24 4.22
CA SER A 437 -12.96 -5.16 4.58
C SER A 437 -11.53 -5.56 4.18
N ARG A 438 -10.78 -4.63 3.55
CA ARG A 438 -9.39 -4.86 3.10
C ARG A 438 -8.51 -5.45 4.21
N TYR A 439 -8.81 -5.06 5.45
CA TYR A 439 -8.33 -5.72 6.66
C TYR A 439 -9.49 -5.95 7.64
N ARG A 440 -9.68 -7.19 8.10
CA ARG A 440 -10.52 -7.49 9.27
C ARG A 440 -9.71 -7.26 10.54
N SER A 441 -10.42 -7.00 11.62
CA SER A 441 -9.89 -6.53 12.92
C SER A 441 -8.74 -7.39 13.43
N THR A 442 -8.82 -8.72 13.30
CA THR A 442 -7.85 -9.68 13.81
C THR A 442 -6.52 -9.73 13.05
N TYR A 443 -6.47 -9.18 11.84
CA TYR A 443 -5.25 -9.03 11.06
C TYR A 443 -4.99 -7.59 10.61
N PHE A 444 -5.67 -6.62 11.23
CA PHE A 444 -5.52 -5.21 10.90
C PHE A 444 -4.29 -4.58 11.58
N ALA A 445 -3.11 -5.06 11.18
CA ALA A 445 -1.83 -4.65 11.76
C ALA A 445 -1.64 -3.13 11.74
N HIS A 446 -2.09 -2.41 10.69
CA HIS A 446 -1.98 -0.95 10.61
C HIS A 446 -2.49 -0.23 11.88
N ILE A 447 -3.62 -0.69 12.44
CA ILE A 447 -4.29 -0.01 13.55
C ILE A 447 -4.00 -0.63 14.92
N PHE A 448 -3.59 -1.90 14.98
CA PHE A 448 -3.30 -2.59 16.26
C PHE A 448 -1.81 -2.82 16.50
N ALA A 449 -1.01 -2.98 15.44
CA ALA A 449 0.43 -3.20 15.52
C ALA A 449 1.28 -2.09 14.89
N GLY A 450 0.64 -1.14 14.20
CA GLY A 450 1.26 -0.06 13.45
C GLY A 450 0.85 1.33 13.96
N GLY A 451 1.18 2.35 13.17
CA GLY A 451 0.99 3.76 13.53
C GLY A 451 -0.29 4.41 12.98
N TYR A 452 -1.31 3.64 12.59
CA TYR A 452 -2.49 4.14 11.86
C TYR A 452 -3.81 3.99 12.64
N SER A 453 -3.79 3.76 13.96
CA SER A 453 -5.04 3.80 14.76
C SER A 453 -5.70 5.18 14.68
N SER A 454 -6.96 5.27 14.23
CA SER A 454 -7.61 6.54 13.84
C SER A 454 -6.87 7.27 12.73
N GLY A 455 -6.34 6.52 11.77
CA GLY A 455 -5.44 7.01 10.74
C GLY A 455 -5.45 6.17 9.48
N TYR A 456 -6.26 5.10 9.38
CA TYR A 456 -6.28 4.33 8.13
C TYR A 456 -6.91 5.12 6.98
N TYR A 457 -7.81 6.07 7.28
CA TYR A 457 -8.36 7.04 6.31
C TYR A 457 -7.27 7.89 5.62
N SER A 458 -6.09 8.00 6.24
CA SER A 458 -5.00 8.88 5.79
C SER A 458 -4.61 8.63 4.35
N TYR A 459 -4.66 7.38 3.85
CA TYR A 459 -4.32 7.08 2.46
C TYR A 459 -5.25 7.78 1.46
N LEU A 460 -6.55 7.84 1.73
CA LEU A 460 -7.51 8.56 0.89
C LEU A 460 -7.37 10.06 1.06
N TRP A 461 -7.15 10.50 2.30
CA TRP A 461 -6.94 11.92 2.59
C TRP A 461 -5.77 12.49 1.79
N THR A 462 -4.65 11.77 1.78
CA THR A 462 -3.48 12.15 0.99
C THR A 462 -3.68 11.94 -0.49
N GLU A 463 -4.52 10.99 -0.91
CA GLU A 463 -4.80 10.80 -2.34
C GLU A 463 -5.61 11.96 -2.93
N VAL A 464 -6.44 12.62 -2.12
CA VAL A 464 -7.06 13.90 -2.48
C VAL A 464 -5.97 14.96 -2.71
N LEU A 465 -5.01 15.06 -1.78
CA LEU A 465 -3.91 16.02 -1.91
C LEU A 465 -3.06 15.74 -3.16
N ASP A 466 -2.74 14.47 -3.40
CA ASP A 466 -1.92 14.03 -4.53
C ASP A 466 -2.63 14.29 -5.85
N ALA A 467 -3.91 13.91 -5.97
CA ALA A 467 -4.66 14.05 -7.21
C ALA A 467 -4.79 15.52 -7.60
N ASP A 468 -5.15 16.38 -6.65
CA ASP A 468 -5.25 17.81 -6.91
C ASP A 468 -3.88 18.48 -7.12
N ALA A 469 -2.83 18.04 -6.42
CA ALA A 469 -1.48 18.56 -6.62
C ALA A 469 -0.91 18.21 -8.00
N PHE A 470 -1.20 17.00 -8.49
CA PHE A 470 -0.68 16.54 -9.77
C PHE A 470 -1.36 17.22 -10.96
N GLU A 471 -2.60 17.68 -10.83
CA GLU A 471 -3.27 18.49 -11.87
C GLU A 471 -2.49 19.77 -12.19
N LEU A 472 -1.84 20.39 -11.20
CA LEU A 472 -0.97 21.55 -11.45
C LEU A 472 0.20 21.21 -12.40
N PHE A 473 0.76 20.00 -12.30
CA PHE A 473 1.79 19.52 -13.22
C PHE A 473 1.22 19.15 -14.58
N LYS A 474 -0.01 18.66 -14.68
CA LYS A 474 -0.65 18.45 -15.99
C LYS A 474 -0.93 19.77 -16.70
N GLU A 475 -1.34 20.81 -15.97
CA GLU A 475 -1.63 22.14 -16.51
C GLU A 475 -0.37 22.86 -17.01
N LYS A 476 0.72 22.81 -16.24
CA LYS A 476 1.95 23.57 -16.54
C LYS A 476 3.03 22.77 -17.27
N GLY A 477 2.95 21.44 -17.22
CA GLY A 477 3.95 20.51 -17.73
C GLY A 477 4.60 19.69 -16.62
N LEU A 478 4.80 18.39 -16.88
CA LEU A 478 5.24 17.38 -15.90
C LEU A 478 6.54 17.71 -15.15
N PHE A 479 7.37 18.60 -15.70
CA PHE A 479 8.66 19.03 -15.16
C PHE A 479 8.81 20.57 -15.20
N ASP A 480 7.71 21.31 -15.11
CA ASP A 480 7.76 22.78 -15.01
C ASP A 480 8.67 23.20 -13.84
N ALA A 481 9.68 24.03 -14.14
CA ALA A 481 10.77 24.32 -13.22
C ALA A 481 10.32 25.09 -11.98
N GLU A 482 9.39 26.03 -12.14
CA GLU A 482 8.86 26.81 -11.01
C GLU A 482 8.03 25.91 -10.08
N THR A 483 7.12 25.12 -10.66
CA THR A 483 6.27 24.18 -9.91
C THR A 483 7.11 23.12 -9.20
N ALA A 484 8.12 22.56 -9.86
CA ALA A 484 9.03 21.59 -9.26
C ALA A 484 9.88 22.19 -8.12
N ASN A 485 10.35 23.43 -8.26
CA ASN A 485 11.06 24.13 -7.18
C ASN A 485 10.15 24.43 -5.98
N ASN A 486 8.90 24.80 -6.23
CA ASN A 486 7.91 25.00 -5.17
C ASN A 486 7.58 23.68 -4.48
N LEU A 487 7.41 22.58 -5.23
CA LEU A 487 7.22 21.24 -4.68
C LEU A 487 8.40 20.85 -3.77
N LYS A 488 9.64 21.06 -4.24
CA LYS A 488 10.86 20.80 -3.47
C LYS A 488 10.86 21.57 -2.16
N THR A 489 10.62 22.89 -2.23
CA THR A 489 10.82 23.80 -1.11
C THR A 489 9.69 23.72 -0.09
N LEU A 490 8.44 23.62 -0.56
CA LEU A 490 7.26 23.73 0.29
C LEU A 490 6.79 22.38 0.82
N ILE A 491 7.09 21.28 0.12
CA ILE A 491 6.62 19.94 0.49
C ILE A 491 7.82 19.07 0.92
N TYR A 492 8.73 18.77 -0.01
CA TYR A 492 9.77 17.75 0.22
C TYR A 492 10.88 18.18 1.21
N SER A 493 11.27 19.45 1.24
CA SER A 493 12.32 19.93 2.14
C SER A 493 11.80 20.44 3.48
N SER A 494 10.52 20.80 3.55
CA SER A 494 9.94 21.52 4.68
C SER A 494 9.68 20.63 5.91
N GLY A 495 9.43 19.33 5.72
CA GLY A 495 9.03 18.44 6.81
C GLY A 495 7.89 19.06 7.63
N ASN A 496 7.91 18.87 8.95
CA ASN A 496 6.89 19.43 9.84
C ASN A 496 7.29 20.79 10.45
N THR A 497 8.05 21.60 9.71
CA THR A 497 8.53 22.91 10.22
C THR A 497 7.49 24.03 10.15
N ARG A 498 6.36 23.79 9.47
CA ARG A 498 5.21 24.70 9.31
C ARG A 498 3.93 23.87 9.28
N ASP A 499 2.78 24.50 9.52
CA ASP A 499 1.49 23.84 9.34
C ASP A 499 1.37 23.22 7.93
N LEU A 500 1.00 21.94 7.87
CA LEU A 500 1.04 21.14 6.65
C LEU A 500 -0.02 21.57 5.63
N MET A 501 -1.19 22.04 6.10
CA MET A 501 -2.23 22.53 5.20
C MET A 501 -1.82 23.89 4.62
N ASP A 502 -1.17 24.73 5.41
CA ASP A 502 -0.60 25.98 4.90
C ASP A 502 0.56 25.76 3.93
N GLN A 503 1.39 24.72 4.14
CA GLN A 503 2.39 24.28 3.16
C GLN A 503 1.72 23.89 1.83
N TYR A 504 0.68 23.05 1.90
CA TYR A 504 -0.08 22.62 0.73
C TYR A 504 -0.72 23.81 -0.01
N ARG A 505 -1.45 24.69 0.69
CA ARG A 505 -2.09 25.87 0.09
C ARG A 505 -1.09 26.79 -0.60
N LYS A 506 0.09 26.98 -0.01
CA LYS A 506 1.15 27.80 -0.62
C LYS A 506 1.70 27.16 -1.90
N PHE A 507 1.80 25.83 -1.93
CA PHE A 507 2.22 25.10 -3.12
C PHE A 507 1.14 25.13 -4.20
N ARG A 508 -0.09 24.77 -3.82
CA ARG A 508 -1.22 24.55 -4.73
C ARG A 508 -1.91 25.84 -5.18
N GLY A 509 -1.94 26.85 -4.32
CA GLY A 509 -2.68 28.11 -4.50
C GLY A 509 -4.10 28.10 -3.92
N SER A 510 -4.61 26.95 -3.46
CA SER A 510 -5.95 26.79 -2.88
C SER A 510 -6.00 25.63 -1.88
N ASP A 511 -7.15 25.47 -1.21
CA ASP A 511 -7.50 24.20 -0.56
C ASP A 511 -7.59 23.06 -1.59
N PRO A 512 -7.36 21.80 -1.17
CA PRO A 512 -7.43 20.64 -2.05
C PRO A 512 -8.86 20.36 -2.52
N LYS A 513 -8.97 19.84 -3.74
CA LYS A 513 -10.22 19.46 -4.40
C LYS A 513 -10.34 17.95 -4.52
N ILE A 514 -11.54 17.40 -4.33
CA ILE A 514 -11.78 15.95 -4.36
C ILE A 514 -12.06 15.44 -5.78
N GLU A 515 -12.50 16.32 -6.66
CA GLU A 515 -12.92 15.99 -8.03
C GLU A 515 -11.83 15.24 -8.82
N PRO A 516 -10.53 15.64 -8.79
CA PRO A 516 -9.48 14.89 -9.47
C PRO A 516 -9.35 13.43 -8.99
N LEU A 517 -9.56 13.18 -7.69
CA LEU A 517 -9.56 11.83 -7.12
C LEU A 517 -10.75 11.01 -7.64
N LEU A 518 -11.95 11.59 -7.64
CA LEU A 518 -13.14 10.91 -8.15
C LEU A 518 -12.99 10.57 -9.63
N GLU A 519 -12.45 11.47 -10.44
CA GLU A 519 -12.17 11.24 -11.85
C GLU A 519 -11.13 10.13 -12.06
N ARG A 520 -10.05 10.13 -11.26
CA ARG A 520 -9.00 9.10 -11.28
C ARG A 520 -9.57 7.72 -10.97
N ARG A 521 -10.41 7.62 -9.94
CA ARG A 521 -11.05 6.36 -9.54
C ARG A 521 -12.24 5.98 -10.43
N GLY A 522 -12.61 6.80 -11.41
CA GLY A 522 -13.77 6.54 -12.27
C GLY A 522 -15.10 6.54 -11.51
N LEU A 523 -15.20 7.42 -10.50
CA LEU A 523 -16.34 7.57 -9.59
C LEU A 523 -17.13 8.86 -9.84
N VAL A 524 -16.94 9.47 -11.01
CA VAL A 524 -17.77 10.56 -11.55
C VAL A 524 -18.75 9.97 -12.56
N ASP A 525 -19.97 10.52 -12.60
CA ASP A 525 -21.05 10.09 -13.51
C ASP A 525 -20.73 10.26 -15.00
#